data_AF-A0A137RMH2-F1
#
_entry.id   AF-A0A137RMH2-F1
#
_cell.length_a   1.000
_cell.length_b   1.000
_cell.length_c   1.000
_cell.angle_alpha   90.00
_cell.angle_beta   90.00
_cell.angle_gamma   90.00
#
_symmetry.space_group_name_H-M   'P 1'
#
loop_
_entity.id
_entity.type
_entity.pdbx_description
1 polymer ?
#
loop_
_entity_poly.entity_id
_entity_poly.type
_entity_poly.pdbx_seq_one_letter_code
_entity_poly.pdbx_strand_id
1 'polypeptide(L)'
;MRQTAVVKHLKKTLAIILLLLFCENIYSQQTESQSEIFNSLINYIPSALNNDDFVSDLEKRYKTKFNYVNVLFTVALSEKELKLTEKDILIFEKHLQDLAIELYKEGKTFLLKGYMSHGCNPISSEMINEKNVKVLIWCYGDMVKDDKLILRFFEIFNNQMKILI
;
A
#
# COMPACT_ATOMS: atom_id res chain seq x y z
N MET A 1 -63.68 -5.63 -10.19
CA MET A 1 -62.47 -5.61 -11.05
C MET A 1 -61.35 -4.66 -10.58
N ARG A 2 -61.54 -3.77 -9.60
CA ARG A 2 -60.47 -2.84 -9.12
C ARG A 2 -59.46 -3.46 -8.14
N GLN A 3 -59.85 -4.44 -7.31
CA GLN A 3 -58.96 -5.04 -6.29
C GLN A 3 -57.83 -5.91 -6.89
N THR A 4 -58.07 -6.59 -8.00
CA THR A 4 -57.06 -7.46 -8.65
C THR A 4 -55.91 -6.68 -9.28
N ALA A 5 -56.16 -5.46 -9.76
CA ALA A 5 -55.13 -4.59 -10.33
C ALA A 5 -54.17 -4.06 -9.26
N VAL A 6 -54.68 -3.67 -8.10
CA VAL A 6 -53.86 -3.15 -6.97
C VAL A 6 -52.93 -4.22 -6.42
N VAL A 7 -53.43 -5.45 -6.22
CA VAL A 7 -52.61 -6.58 -5.75
C VAL A 7 -51.53 -6.95 -6.77
N LYS A 8 -51.84 -6.86 -8.07
CA LYS A 8 -50.87 -7.13 -9.14
C LYS A 8 -49.76 -6.07 -9.19
N HIS A 9 -50.09 -4.79 -8.98
CA HIS A 9 -49.11 -3.72 -8.86
C HIS A 9 -48.26 -3.85 -7.59
N LEU A 10 -48.87 -4.15 -6.44
CA LEU A 10 -48.15 -4.33 -5.18
C LEU A 10 -47.12 -5.47 -5.26
N LYS A 11 -47.49 -6.61 -5.87
CA LYS A 11 -46.58 -7.74 -6.11
C LYS A 11 -45.44 -7.37 -7.05
N LYS A 12 -45.69 -6.55 -8.07
CA LYS A 12 -44.68 -6.10 -9.04
C LYS A 12 -43.67 -5.14 -8.39
N THR A 13 -44.15 -4.21 -7.56
CA THR A 13 -43.29 -3.31 -6.78
C THR A 13 -42.46 -4.05 -5.75
N LEU A 14 -43.06 -5.04 -5.05
CA LEU A 14 -42.34 -5.87 -4.08
C LEU A 14 -41.21 -6.69 -4.75
N ALA A 15 -41.46 -7.21 -5.95
CA ALA A 15 -40.44 -7.94 -6.72
C ALA A 15 -39.27 -7.03 -7.16
N ILE A 16 -39.56 -5.77 -7.54
CA ILE A 16 -38.53 -4.79 -7.91
C ILE A 16 -37.67 -4.43 -6.68
N ILE A 17 -38.29 -4.21 -5.52
CA ILE A 17 -37.55 -3.91 -4.28
C ILE A 17 -36.67 -5.09 -3.86
N LEU A 18 -37.16 -6.34 -3.97
CA LEU A 18 -36.35 -7.52 -3.69
C LEU A 18 -35.15 -7.61 -4.65
N LEU A 19 -35.35 -7.38 -5.95
CA LEU A 19 -34.27 -7.37 -6.95
C LEU A 19 -33.21 -6.30 -6.64
N LEU A 20 -33.62 -5.11 -6.21
CA LEU A 20 -32.71 -4.03 -5.83
C LEU A 20 -31.89 -4.37 -4.57
N LEU A 21 -32.52 -4.99 -3.56
CA LEU A 21 -31.83 -5.46 -2.35
C LEU A 21 -30.84 -6.60 -2.63
N PHE A 22 -31.12 -7.46 -3.61
CA PHE A 22 -30.17 -8.48 -4.05
C PHE A 22 -28.98 -7.89 -4.83
N CYS A 23 -29.17 -6.80 -5.58
CA CYS A 23 -28.07 -6.12 -6.28
C CYS A 23 -27.09 -5.42 -5.33
N GLU A 24 -27.57 -4.79 -4.25
CA GLU A 24 -26.70 -4.10 -3.27
C GLU A 24 -25.80 -5.08 -2.48
N ASN A 25 -26.26 -6.31 -2.26
CA ASN A 25 -25.50 -7.32 -1.51
C ASN A 25 -24.42 -8.04 -2.34
N ILE A 26 -24.52 -8.02 -3.68
CA ILE A 26 -23.54 -8.69 -4.55
C ILE A 26 -22.32 -7.79 -4.82
N TYR A 27 -22.54 -6.47 -4.93
CA TYR A 27 -21.44 -5.50 -5.15
C TYR A 27 -20.64 -5.17 -3.89
N SER A 28 -21.16 -5.42 -2.68
CA SER A 28 -20.42 -5.23 -1.42
C SER A 28 -19.52 -6.40 -1.03
N GLN A 29 -19.56 -7.51 -1.77
CA GLN A 29 -18.83 -8.75 -1.47
C GLN A 29 -17.64 -9.04 -2.39
N GLN A 30 -17.17 -8.08 -3.19
CA GLN A 30 -15.85 -8.24 -3.82
C GLN A 30 -14.77 -8.04 -2.75
N THR A 31 -14.34 -9.12 -2.12
CA THR A 31 -13.12 -9.13 -1.29
C THR A 31 -11.94 -8.80 -2.18
N GLU A 32 -11.27 -7.66 -1.92
CA GLU A 32 -10.01 -7.33 -2.59
C GLU A 32 -9.04 -8.52 -2.48
N SER A 33 -8.43 -8.88 -3.61
CA SER A 33 -7.35 -9.85 -3.63
C SER A 33 -6.16 -9.32 -2.82
N GLN A 34 -5.34 -10.24 -2.30
CA GLN A 34 -4.12 -9.84 -1.57
C GLN A 34 -3.18 -8.99 -2.43
N SER A 35 -3.15 -9.22 -3.75
CA SER A 35 -2.39 -8.40 -4.70
C SER A 35 -2.94 -6.98 -4.82
N GLU A 36 -4.26 -6.80 -4.81
CA GLU A 36 -4.88 -5.46 -4.82
C GLU A 36 -4.59 -4.70 -3.52
N ILE A 37 -4.69 -5.37 -2.36
CA ILE A 37 -4.35 -4.76 -1.07
C ILE A 37 -2.86 -4.38 -1.03
N PHE A 38 -1.99 -5.25 -1.53
CA PHE A 38 -0.56 -4.97 -1.60
C PHE A 38 -0.30 -3.74 -2.47
N ASN A 39 -0.82 -3.74 -3.70
CA ASN A 39 -0.65 -2.65 -4.66
C ASN A 39 -1.24 -1.34 -4.17
N SER A 40 -2.40 -1.38 -3.49
CA SER A 40 -3.04 -0.17 -2.96
C SER A 40 -2.21 0.45 -1.86
N LEU A 41 -1.55 -0.35 -1.01
CA LEU A 41 -0.68 0.16 0.06
C LEU A 41 0.65 0.69 -0.47
N ILE A 42 1.34 -0.04 -1.35
CA ILE A 42 2.67 0.38 -1.81
C ILE A 42 2.64 1.58 -2.77
N ASN A 43 1.49 1.85 -3.40
CA ASN A 43 1.28 3.00 -4.29
C ASN A 43 0.43 4.10 -3.65
N TYR A 44 0.09 3.98 -2.36
CA TYR A 44 -0.62 5.03 -1.65
C TYR A 44 0.29 6.25 -1.43
N ILE A 45 -0.21 7.43 -1.81
CA ILE A 45 0.47 8.72 -1.57
C ILE A 45 -0.26 9.40 -0.41
N PRO A 46 0.37 9.57 0.76
CA PRO A 46 -0.21 10.34 1.85
C PRO A 46 -0.52 11.77 1.41
N SER A 47 -1.64 12.32 1.86
CA SER A 47 -2.13 13.64 1.51
C SER A 47 -1.10 14.75 1.77
N ALA A 48 -0.36 14.66 2.88
CA ALA A 48 0.72 15.60 3.21
C ALA A 48 1.91 15.57 2.24
N LEU A 49 2.08 14.47 1.50
CA LEU A 49 3.14 14.27 0.51
C LEU A 49 2.63 14.37 -0.94
N ASN A 50 1.33 14.64 -1.11
CA ASN A 50 0.71 14.85 -2.40
C ASN A 50 0.79 16.33 -2.82
N ASN A 51 2.01 16.78 -3.10
CA ASN A 51 2.27 18.11 -3.65
C ASN A 51 2.77 17.98 -5.10
N ASP A 52 2.67 19.08 -5.86
CA ASP A 52 3.12 19.10 -7.27
C ASP A 52 4.63 19.28 -7.42
N ASP A 53 5.31 19.75 -6.38
CA ASP A 53 6.72 20.13 -6.41
C ASP A 53 7.67 18.97 -6.06
N PHE A 54 8.95 19.11 -6.43
CA PHE A 54 10.02 18.26 -5.91
C PHE A 54 10.62 18.89 -4.65
N VAL A 55 10.63 18.16 -3.55
CA VAL A 55 11.05 18.63 -2.23
C VAL A 55 12.52 18.37 -1.94
N SER A 56 13.23 17.62 -2.80
CA SER A 56 14.68 17.40 -2.67
C SER A 56 15.45 17.50 -3.99
N ASP A 57 16.75 17.77 -3.90
CA ASP A 57 17.67 17.74 -5.06
C ASP A 57 17.68 16.36 -5.73
N LEU A 58 17.45 15.31 -4.95
CA LEU A 58 17.46 13.93 -5.41
C LEU A 58 16.24 13.63 -6.27
N GLU A 59 15.06 14.04 -5.81
CA GLU A 59 13.82 13.97 -6.59
C GLU A 59 13.93 14.77 -7.90
N LYS A 60 14.50 15.99 -7.84
CA LYS A 60 14.74 16.83 -9.03
C LYS A 60 15.67 16.15 -10.03
N ARG A 61 16.76 15.56 -9.55
CA ARG A 61 17.75 14.86 -10.38
C ARG A 61 17.11 13.70 -11.14
N TYR A 62 16.26 12.92 -10.46
CA TYR A 62 15.61 11.74 -11.04
C TYR A 62 14.22 12.00 -11.62
N LYS A 63 13.73 13.25 -11.54
CA LYS A 63 12.39 13.65 -12.02
C LYS A 63 11.28 12.73 -11.50
N THR A 64 11.40 12.30 -10.25
CA THR A 64 10.44 11.38 -9.62
C THR A 64 10.23 11.79 -8.16
N LYS A 65 9.01 11.65 -7.67
CA LYS A 65 8.64 12.02 -6.29
C LYS A 65 8.78 10.84 -5.37
N PHE A 66 9.35 11.06 -4.20
CA PHE A 66 9.61 10.04 -3.20
C PHE A 66 8.48 9.99 -2.16
N ASN A 67 7.24 9.94 -2.65
CA ASN A 67 6.03 10.11 -1.83
C ASN A 67 5.17 8.86 -1.71
N TYR A 68 5.63 7.71 -2.21
CA TYR A 68 5.02 6.40 -1.96
C TYR A 68 6.08 5.29 -1.96
N VAL A 69 5.72 4.16 -1.34
CA VAL A 69 6.67 3.10 -0.98
C VAL A 69 7.34 2.49 -2.21
N ASN A 70 6.57 2.24 -3.26
CA ASN A 70 7.06 1.58 -4.47
C ASN A 70 8.14 2.38 -5.22
N VAL A 71 8.07 3.73 -5.24
CA VAL A 71 9.14 4.55 -5.83
C VAL A 71 10.42 4.47 -5.01
N LEU A 72 10.33 4.63 -3.69
CA LEU A 72 11.51 4.53 -2.82
C LEU A 72 12.14 3.14 -2.91
N PHE A 73 11.32 2.10 -2.97
CA PHE A 73 11.80 0.74 -3.19
C PHE A 73 12.51 0.59 -4.55
N THR A 74 11.96 1.17 -5.62
CA THR A 74 12.59 1.17 -6.95
C THR A 74 13.95 1.89 -6.93
N VAL A 75 14.07 3.01 -6.22
CA VAL A 75 15.34 3.73 -6.03
C VAL A 75 16.36 2.87 -5.29
N ALA A 76 15.94 2.15 -4.24
CA ALA A 76 16.81 1.24 -3.51
C ALA A 76 17.30 0.08 -4.40
N LEU A 77 16.41 -0.48 -5.23
CA LEU A 77 16.77 -1.51 -6.21
C LEU A 77 17.78 -1.02 -7.23
N SER A 78 17.70 0.25 -7.63
CA SER A 78 18.56 0.85 -8.66
C SER A 78 19.82 1.52 -8.09
N GLU A 79 20.22 1.24 -6.84
CA GLU A 79 21.35 1.92 -6.18
C GLU A 79 22.62 1.95 -7.05
N LYS A 80 22.96 0.81 -7.68
CA LYS A 80 24.19 0.63 -8.46
C LYS A 80 24.14 1.45 -9.76
N GLU A 81 22.99 1.50 -10.42
CA GLU A 81 22.78 2.28 -11.65
C GLU A 81 22.75 3.79 -11.36
N LEU A 82 22.13 4.18 -10.24
CA LEU A 82 21.95 5.57 -9.86
C LEU A 82 23.21 6.21 -9.28
N LYS A 83 24.21 5.42 -8.87
CA LYS A 83 25.49 5.91 -8.29
C LYS A 83 25.25 6.92 -7.18
N LEU A 84 24.38 6.57 -6.23
CA LEU A 84 23.99 7.45 -5.12
C LEU A 84 25.20 7.86 -4.28
N THR A 85 25.29 9.15 -3.96
CA THR A 85 26.27 9.67 -3.00
C THR A 85 25.79 9.45 -1.57
N GLU A 86 26.67 9.60 -0.58
CA GLU A 86 26.27 9.57 0.84
C GLU A 86 25.18 10.62 1.16
N LYS A 87 25.27 11.81 0.56
CA LYS A 87 24.22 12.85 0.69
C LYS A 87 22.88 12.36 0.14
N ASP A 88 22.90 11.69 -1.02
CA ASP A 88 21.69 11.17 -1.64
C ASP A 88 21.06 10.07 -0.77
N ILE A 89 21.88 9.21 -0.19
CA ILE A 89 21.45 8.17 0.76
C ILE A 89 20.78 8.79 1.99
N LEU A 90 21.35 9.84 2.58
CA LEU A 90 20.72 10.53 3.72
C LEU A 90 19.36 11.17 3.37
N ILE A 91 19.24 11.76 2.18
CA ILE A 91 17.97 12.31 1.68
C ILE A 91 16.94 11.18 1.52
N PHE A 92 17.35 10.08 0.90
CA PHE A 92 16.51 8.89 0.70
C PHE A 92 15.98 8.33 2.03
N GLU A 93 16.84 8.20 3.04
CA GLU A 93 16.46 7.70 4.37
C GLU A 93 15.47 8.61 5.07
N LYS A 94 15.66 9.93 4.95
CA LYS A 94 14.71 10.90 5.48
C LYS A 94 13.34 10.72 4.84
N HIS A 95 13.28 10.57 3.51
CA HIS A 95 12.03 10.32 2.80
C HIS A 95 11.34 9.03 3.26
N LEU A 96 12.08 7.96 3.56
CA LEU A 96 11.51 6.74 4.12
C LEU A 96 10.86 6.96 5.48
N GLN A 97 11.54 7.69 6.36
CA GLN A 97 11.03 8.01 7.69
C GLN A 97 9.77 8.88 7.60
N ASP A 98 9.83 9.96 6.83
CA ASP A 98 8.69 10.86 6.61
C ASP A 98 7.49 10.09 6.03
N LEU A 99 7.72 9.23 5.04
CA LEU A 99 6.67 8.42 4.43
C LEU A 99 6.02 7.46 5.44
N ALA A 100 6.81 6.77 6.28
CA ALA A 100 6.28 5.91 7.32
C ALA A 100 5.42 6.68 8.35
N ILE A 101 5.84 7.89 8.71
CA ILE A 101 5.09 8.79 9.61
C ILE A 101 3.75 9.19 9.00
N GLU A 102 3.74 9.64 7.74
CA GLU A 102 2.50 10.11 7.10
C GLU A 102 1.54 8.96 6.79
N LEU A 103 2.05 7.78 6.41
CA LEU A 103 1.23 6.57 6.27
C LEU A 103 0.54 6.20 7.58
N TYR A 104 1.28 6.22 8.70
CA TYR A 104 0.72 5.93 10.02
C TYR A 104 -0.37 6.94 10.42
N LYS A 105 -0.13 8.25 10.21
CA LYS A 105 -1.12 9.30 10.49
C LYS A 105 -2.43 9.10 9.72
N GLU A 106 -2.37 8.52 8.54
CA GLU A 106 -3.53 8.20 7.70
C GLU A 106 -4.07 6.77 7.91
N GLY A 107 -3.63 6.08 8.96
CA GLY A 107 -4.12 4.75 9.35
C GLY A 107 -3.61 3.60 8.47
N LYS A 108 -2.59 3.83 7.65
CA LYS A 108 -1.95 2.83 6.79
C LYS A 108 -0.80 2.15 7.54
N THR A 109 -1.15 1.25 8.45
CA THR A 109 -0.17 0.54 9.30
C THR A 109 0.23 -0.80 8.70
N PHE A 110 1.49 -0.93 8.27
CA PHE A 110 2.05 -2.19 7.77
C PHE A 110 3.57 -2.21 7.90
N LEU A 111 4.14 -3.42 7.89
CA LEU A 111 5.57 -3.66 7.77
C LEU A 111 5.89 -4.22 6.39
N LEU A 112 7.18 -4.17 6.03
CA LEU A 112 7.71 -4.65 4.76
C LEU A 112 8.68 -5.80 4.98
N LYS A 113 8.66 -6.81 4.11
CA LYS A 113 9.60 -7.93 4.17
C LYS A 113 9.99 -8.39 2.77
N GLY A 114 11.28 -8.48 2.47
CA GLY A 114 11.76 -9.15 1.26
C GLY A 114 11.65 -10.68 1.39
N TYR A 115 11.22 -11.37 0.34
CA TYR A 115 11.17 -12.83 0.30
C TYR A 115 11.69 -13.40 -1.02
N MET A 116 12.62 -14.34 -0.90
CA MET A 116 13.32 -14.98 -2.03
C MET A 116 12.79 -16.40 -2.24
N SER A 117 11.65 -16.56 -2.93
CA SER A 117 11.19 -17.87 -3.41
C SER A 117 10.04 -17.75 -4.42
N HIS A 118 9.87 -18.79 -5.25
CA HIS A 118 8.67 -18.97 -6.08
C HIS A 118 7.50 -19.43 -5.19
N GLY A 119 6.32 -18.79 -5.33
CA GLY A 119 5.13 -19.09 -4.51
C GLY A 119 4.95 -18.21 -3.27
N CYS A 120 5.23 -16.91 -3.41
CA CYS A 120 5.14 -15.94 -2.34
C CYS A 120 3.69 -15.43 -2.16
N ASN A 121 3.17 -15.54 -0.94
CA ASN A 121 1.95 -14.84 -0.53
C ASN A 121 2.33 -13.39 -0.18
N PRO A 122 1.79 -12.37 -0.87
CA PRO A 122 2.23 -10.98 -0.71
C PRO A 122 1.80 -10.35 0.62
N ILE A 123 0.95 -11.01 1.41
CA ILE A 123 0.47 -10.48 2.69
C ILE A 123 0.52 -11.56 3.79
N SER A 124 1.16 -11.20 4.90
CA SER A 124 1.03 -11.90 6.18
C SER A 124 0.65 -10.91 7.29
N SER A 125 0.70 -11.36 8.54
CA SER A 125 0.41 -10.55 9.72
C SER A 125 1.39 -10.84 10.85
N GLU A 126 1.69 -9.82 11.66
CA GLU A 126 2.49 -9.91 12.87
C GLU A 126 1.76 -9.19 14.02
N MET A 127 1.93 -9.67 15.25
CA MET A 127 1.40 -9.00 16.44
C MET A 127 2.46 -8.06 17.03
N ILE A 128 2.16 -6.76 17.11
CA ILE A 128 3.02 -5.74 17.71
C ILE A 128 2.18 -4.95 18.70
N ASN A 129 2.61 -4.89 19.97
CA ASN A 129 1.89 -4.15 21.02
C ASN A 129 0.38 -4.49 21.05
N GLU A 130 0.05 -5.79 20.98
CA GLU A 130 -1.33 -6.32 20.93
C GLU A 130 -2.15 -5.93 19.67
N LYS A 131 -1.55 -5.23 18.70
CA LYS A 131 -2.18 -4.89 17.41
C LYS A 131 -1.76 -5.90 16.34
N ASN A 132 -2.73 -6.33 15.54
CA ASN A 132 -2.46 -7.12 14.33
C ASN A 132 -2.03 -6.17 13.20
N VAL A 133 -0.78 -6.30 12.78
CA VAL A 133 -0.15 -5.46 11.76
C VAL A 133 0.07 -6.26 10.49
N LYS A 134 -0.36 -5.72 9.35
CA LYS A 134 -0.11 -6.34 8.03
C LYS A 134 1.39 -6.32 7.74
N VAL A 135 1.91 -7.42 7.22
CA VAL A 135 3.28 -7.50 6.71
C VAL A 135 3.18 -7.72 5.21
N LEU A 136 3.63 -6.75 4.44
CA LEU A 136 3.68 -6.80 2.99
C LEU A 136 4.97 -7.50 2.58
N ILE A 137 4.81 -8.63 1.90
CA ILE A 137 5.92 -9.47 1.48
C ILE A 137 6.25 -9.14 0.03
N TRP A 138 7.42 -8.56 -0.18
CA TRP A 138 7.94 -8.23 -1.49
C TRP A 138 8.59 -9.48 -2.10
N CYS A 139 7.90 -10.03 -3.09
CA CYS A 139 8.25 -11.28 -3.75
C CYS A 139 9.23 -11.01 -4.91
N TYR A 140 10.54 -11.12 -4.68
CA TYR A 140 11.55 -11.00 -5.74
C TYR A 140 12.56 -12.15 -5.67
N GLY A 141 12.99 -12.61 -6.85
CA GLY A 141 14.17 -13.47 -6.97
C GLY A 141 15.44 -12.68 -6.70
N ASP A 142 16.43 -13.35 -6.08
CA ASP A 142 17.79 -12.87 -5.80
C ASP A 142 17.92 -11.42 -5.29
N MET A 143 17.28 -11.08 -4.16
CA MET A 143 17.79 -10.02 -3.28
C MET A 143 19.09 -10.51 -2.63
N VAL A 144 20.23 -10.22 -3.24
CA VAL A 144 21.52 -10.72 -2.74
C VAL A 144 21.88 -9.97 -1.46
N LYS A 145 22.58 -10.65 -0.53
CA LYS A 145 23.11 -10.09 0.72
C LYS A 145 23.98 -8.83 0.53
N ASP A 146 24.40 -8.55 -0.70
CA ASP A 146 25.21 -7.40 -1.10
C ASP A 146 24.39 -6.12 -1.42
N ASP A 147 23.06 -6.19 -1.52
CA ASP A 147 22.21 -5.02 -1.81
C ASP A 147 21.86 -4.24 -0.53
N LYS A 148 22.88 -3.56 -0.01
CA LYS A 148 22.83 -2.82 1.26
C LYS A 148 21.66 -1.84 1.34
N LEU A 149 21.35 -1.08 0.28
CA LEU A 149 20.30 -0.08 0.34
C LEU A 149 18.89 -0.68 0.38
N ILE A 150 18.66 -1.85 -0.24
CA ILE A 150 17.36 -2.55 -0.17
C ILE A 150 17.12 -3.07 1.25
N LEU A 151 18.13 -3.71 1.85
CA LEU A 151 18.02 -4.18 3.23
C LEU A 151 17.80 -3.01 4.19
N ARG A 152 18.52 -1.91 3.98
CA ARG A 152 18.39 -0.67 4.76
C ARG A 152 17.03 0.01 4.55
N PHE A 153 16.46 -0.06 3.35
CA PHE A 153 15.10 0.40 3.06
C PHE A 153 14.07 -0.30 3.96
N PHE A 154 14.11 -1.64 4.01
CA PHE A 154 13.20 -2.41 4.86
C PHE A 154 13.40 -2.08 6.34
N GLU A 155 14.65 -1.98 6.78
CA GLU A 155 14.99 -1.68 8.17
C GLU A 155 14.47 -0.31 8.61
N ILE A 156 14.76 0.76 7.86
CA ILE A 156 14.39 2.13 8.22
C ILE A 156 12.88 2.30 8.25
N PHE A 157 12.19 1.84 7.21
CA PHE A 157 10.73 1.92 7.15
C PHE A 157 10.09 1.17 8.33
N ASN A 158 10.51 -0.07 8.55
CA ASN A 158 9.94 -0.90 9.61
C ASN A 158 10.26 -0.38 11.01
N ASN A 159 11.48 0.10 11.25
CA ASN A 159 11.86 0.67 12.54
C ASN A 159 11.03 1.92 12.85
N GLN A 160 10.86 2.81 11.87
CA GLN A 160 10.03 3.99 12.04
C GLN A 160 8.56 3.61 12.30
N MET A 161 8.01 2.68 11.53
CA MET A 161 6.64 2.22 11.73
C MET A 161 6.43 1.55 13.10
N LYS A 162 7.37 0.72 13.55
CA LYS A 162 7.31 0.04 14.87
C LYS A 162 7.36 1.03 16.04
N ILE A 163 8.07 2.14 15.91
CA ILE A 163 8.07 3.21 16.93
C ILE A 163 6.69 3.86 17.04
N LEU A 164 5.93 3.91 15.94
CA LEU A 164 4.63 4.57 15.88
C LEU A 164 3.46 3.67 16.32
N ILE A 165 3.58 2.35 16.15
CA ILE A 165 2.55 1.34 16.48
C ILE A 165 2.36 1.16 17.99
#